data_AF-A0A4Z0J6N8-F1
#
_entry.id   AF-A0A4Z0J6N8-F1
#
_cell.length_a   1.000
_cell.length_b   1.000
_cell.length_c   1.000
_cell.angle_alpha   90.00
_cell.angle_beta   90.00
_cell.angle_gamma   90.00
#
_symmetry.space_group_name_H-M   'P 1'
#
loop_
_entity.id
_entity.type
_entity.pdbx_description
1 polymer ?
#
loop_
_entity_poly.entity_id
_entity_poly.type
_entity_poly.pdbx_seq_one_letter_code
_entity_poly.pdbx_strand_id
1 'polypeptide(L)'
;MESTPSSEERLSALERRVAELEAGASPVTGARASGAPAETGSAESSPAAGGTGSAPPGEAAAGLPGDTDTFWALHGLVDRLGEDGGVTYTGYTTPPGADGPVAWQMGLTTAGLGDIDFAEAAGSLAALGHPVRLQLLQAIYEGTSTVAELGRDERFGTSGQIYHHVHALAGAGWLENARRGHWRVPASRVIPLLTLVLIGTH
;
A
#
# COMPACT_ATOMS: atom_id res chain seq x y z
N MET A 1 15.32 19.72 36.71
CA MET A 1 13.95 19.17 36.71
C MET A 1 13.31 19.69 35.43
N GLU A 2 13.48 18.96 34.32
CA GLU A 2 12.90 19.35 33.03
C GLU A 2 11.39 19.13 33.09
N SER A 3 10.64 20.22 32.98
CA SER A 3 9.19 20.20 32.89
C SER A 3 8.79 19.56 31.57
N THR A 4 8.13 18.40 31.64
CA THR A 4 7.54 17.77 30.47
C THR A 4 6.42 18.67 29.93
N PRO A 5 6.41 18.99 28.62
CA PRO A 5 5.38 19.84 28.05
C PRO A 5 4.00 19.24 28.24
N SER A 6 3.02 20.09 28.48
CA SER A 6 1.64 19.67 28.74
C SER A 6 1.04 18.99 27.50
N SER A 7 0.00 18.18 27.71
CA SER A 7 -0.69 17.51 26.59
C SER A 7 -1.25 18.50 25.57
N GLU A 8 -1.63 19.69 26.02
CA GLU A 8 -2.16 20.77 25.18
C GLU A 8 -1.05 21.40 24.33
N GLU A 9 0.13 21.62 24.89
CA GLU A 9 1.31 22.11 24.17
C GLU A 9 1.78 21.12 23.09
N ARG A 10 1.72 19.82 23.41
CA ARG A 10 2.03 18.75 22.45
C ARG A 10 1.00 18.70 21.31
N LEU A 11 -0.28 18.88 21.62
CA LEU A 11 -1.34 18.90 20.62
C LEU A 11 -1.19 20.10 19.67
N SER A 12 -0.97 21.30 20.20
CA SER A 12 -0.75 22.49 19.38
C SER A 12 0.52 22.40 18.53
N ALA A 13 1.56 21.73 19.01
CA ALA A 13 2.77 21.47 18.22
C ALA A 13 2.50 20.49 17.06
N LEU A 14 1.68 19.46 17.28
CA LEU A 14 1.27 18.52 16.24
C LEU A 14 0.37 19.19 15.20
N GLU A 15 -0.62 19.98 15.62
CA GLU A 15 -1.50 20.73 14.72
C GLU A 15 -0.73 21.67 13.80
N ARG A 16 0.28 22.37 14.34
CA ARG A 16 1.15 23.26 13.55
C ARG A 16 1.96 22.48 12.51
N ARG A 17 2.48 21.31 12.89
CA ARG A 17 3.26 20.46 11.99
C ARG A 17 2.40 19.84 10.88
N VAL A 18 1.15 19.51 11.17
CA VAL A 18 0.18 19.06 10.16
C VAL A 18 -0.15 20.19 9.18
N ALA A 19 -0.41 21.40 9.68
CA ALA A 19 -0.68 22.56 8.82
C ALA A 19 0.50 22.91 7.89
N GLU A 20 1.75 22.76 8.36
CA GLU A 20 2.95 22.95 7.54
C GLU A 20 3.05 21.90 6.41
N LEU A 21 2.70 20.64 6.70
CA LEU A 21 2.70 19.56 5.71
C LEU A 21 1.57 19.73 4.67
N GLU A 22 0.38 20.14 5.12
CA GLU A 22 -0.76 20.41 4.23
C GLU A 22 -0.51 21.63 3.33
N ALA A 23 0.15 22.67 3.84
CA ALA A 23 0.54 23.84 3.04
C ALA A 23 1.59 23.52 1.97
N GLY A 24 2.44 22.50 2.19
CA GLY A 24 3.42 22.01 1.21
C GLY A 24 2.83 21.06 0.16
N ALA A 25 1.67 20.45 0.45
CA ALA A 25 0.98 19.55 -0.48
C ALA A 25 0.09 20.36 -1.44
N SER A 26 0.68 20.85 -2.53
CA SER A 26 -0.07 21.51 -3.59
C SER A 26 -1.08 20.52 -4.23
N PRO A 27 -2.36 20.89 -4.42
CA PRO A 27 -3.35 19.99 -4.99
C PRO A 27 -3.01 19.73 -6.47
N VAL A 28 -2.67 18.48 -6.80
CA VAL A 28 -2.56 18.00 -8.19
C VAL A 28 -3.98 17.98 -8.78
N THR A 29 -4.43 19.14 -9.20
CA THR A 29 -5.71 19.34 -9.89
C THR A 29 -5.47 19.07 -11.36
N GLY A 30 -6.18 18.08 -11.89
CA GLY A 30 -6.01 17.60 -13.27
C GLY A 30 -6.26 18.69 -14.32
N ALA A 31 -5.36 18.77 -15.29
CA ALA A 31 -5.58 19.48 -16.53
C ALA A 31 -6.02 18.48 -17.61
N ARG A 32 -7.29 18.62 -18.03
CA ARG A 32 -7.81 18.08 -19.28
C ARG A 32 -7.08 18.73 -20.46
N ALA A 33 -6.73 17.95 -21.47
CA ALA A 33 -6.65 18.44 -22.85
C ALA A 33 -7.08 17.35 -23.83
N SER A 34 -8.13 17.69 -24.58
CA SER A 34 -8.73 16.97 -25.70
C SER A 34 -8.00 17.35 -27.00
N GLY A 35 -7.86 16.42 -27.95
CA GLY A 35 -7.48 16.72 -29.34
C GLY A 35 -7.12 15.46 -30.14
N ALA A 36 -7.97 15.11 -31.11
CA ALA A 36 -7.89 13.95 -31.99
C ALA A 36 -7.07 14.25 -33.31
N PRO A 37 -7.22 13.53 -34.45
CA PRO A 37 -6.27 12.51 -34.95
C PRO A 37 -5.73 12.78 -36.39
N ALA A 38 -4.76 11.98 -36.87
CA ALA A 38 -4.44 11.79 -38.31
C ALA A 38 -3.59 10.50 -38.46
N GLU A 39 -4.07 9.42 -39.06
CA GLU A 39 -4.15 9.10 -40.51
C GLU A 39 -2.81 8.76 -41.21
N THR A 40 -2.68 7.45 -41.46
CA THR A 40 -2.31 6.75 -42.71
C THR A 40 -1.10 7.18 -43.55
N GLY A 41 -0.24 6.20 -43.84
CA GLY A 41 0.79 6.28 -44.87
C GLY A 41 1.55 4.97 -45.04
N SER A 42 0.97 4.04 -45.81
CA SER A 42 1.66 2.83 -46.30
C SER A 42 2.61 3.19 -47.46
N ALA A 43 3.81 2.62 -47.47
CA ALA A 43 4.54 2.31 -48.71
C ALA A 43 5.58 1.20 -48.45
N GLU A 44 5.39 0.06 -49.10
CA GLU A 44 6.34 -1.03 -49.21
C GLU A 44 7.53 -0.64 -50.10
N SER A 45 8.73 -1.15 -49.81
CA SER A 45 9.60 -1.80 -50.81
C SER A 45 10.82 -2.48 -50.18
N SER A 46 10.96 -3.77 -50.44
CA SER A 46 12.20 -4.56 -50.43
C SER A 46 12.64 -4.77 -51.91
N PRO A 47 13.84 -5.31 -52.28
CA PRO A 47 14.67 -6.25 -51.50
C PRO A 47 16.21 -6.18 -51.69
N ALA A 48 16.88 -7.07 -50.92
CA ALA A 48 17.98 -7.96 -51.32
C ALA A 48 19.43 -7.70 -50.86
N ALA A 49 19.96 -8.77 -50.26
CA ALA A 49 21.34 -9.31 -50.27
C ALA A 49 22.37 -8.85 -49.21
N GLY A 50 22.54 -9.71 -48.20
CA GLY A 50 23.82 -10.39 -47.93
C GLY A 50 24.92 -9.61 -47.21
N GLY A 51 25.07 -9.85 -45.90
CA GLY A 51 26.25 -9.44 -45.15
C GLY A 51 26.25 -9.99 -43.72
N THR A 52 27.02 -11.04 -43.49
CA THR A 52 27.35 -11.57 -42.16
C THR A 52 28.11 -10.54 -41.33
N GLY A 53 27.58 -10.19 -40.15
CA GLY A 53 28.30 -9.34 -39.19
C GLY A 53 27.54 -9.28 -37.85
N SER A 54 28.16 -9.83 -36.81
CA SER A 54 27.87 -9.75 -35.37
C SER A 54 26.53 -9.15 -34.93
N ALA A 55 25.66 -10.01 -34.36
CA ALA A 55 24.63 -9.56 -33.45
C ALA A 55 25.29 -8.81 -32.27
N PRO A 56 24.85 -7.59 -31.92
CA PRO A 56 25.33 -6.94 -30.71
C PRO A 56 24.82 -7.73 -29.49
N PRO A 57 25.65 -7.98 -28.47
CA PRO A 57 25.16 -8.42 -27.17
C PRO A 57 24.52 -7.21 -26.49
N GLY A 58 23.23 -6.98 -26.69
CA GLY A 58 22.59 -5.78 -26.16
C GLY A 58 21.15 -5.56 -26.57
N GLU A 59 20.32 -6.60 -26.54
CA GLU A 59 18.87 -6.43 -26.69
C GLU A 59 18.12 -7.17 -25.57
N ALA A 60 18.69 -7.09 -24.37
CA ALA A 60 17.95 -7.22 -23.12
C ALA A 60 17.84 -5.85 -22.45
N ALA A 61 17.48 -4.82 -23.22
CA ALA A 61 16.70 -3.73 -22.63
C ALA A 61 15.33 -4.35 -22.35
N ALA A 62 15.16 -4.93 -21.17
CA ALA A 62 13.91 -5.57 -20.77
C ALA A 62 12.81 -4.52 -20.80
N GLY A 63 12.09 -4.44 -21.92
CA GLY A 63 10.97 -3.53 -22.09
C GLY A 63 9.86 -3.87 -21.10
N LEU A 64 9.10 -2.85 -20.71
CA LEU A 64 7.89 -3.05 -19.91
C LEU A 64 6.97 -4.07 -20.59
N PRO A 65 6.22 -4.88 -19.82
CA PRO A 65 5.17 -5.72 -20.37
C PRO A 65 4.28 -4.91 -21.32
N GLY A 66 4.00 -5.44 -22.51
CA GLY A 66 3.31 -4.67 -23.56
C GLY A 66 1.79 -4.53 -23.39
N ASP A 67 1.18 -5.32 -22.50
CA ASP A 67 -0.26 -5.29 -22.26
C ASP A 67 -0.62 -4.14 -21.30
N THR A 68 -0.81 -2.95 -21.86
CA THR A 68 -1.06 -1.74 -21.09
C THR A 68 -2.38 -1.77 -20.30
N ASP A 69 -3.37 -2.54 -20.74
CA ASP A 69 -4.64 -2.67 -20.02
C ASP A 69 -4.48 -3.55 -18.77
N THR A 70 -3.80 -4.69 -18.90
CA THR A 70 -3.50 -5.56 -17.74
C THR A 70 -2.54 -4.88 -16.76
N PHE A 71 -1.51 -4.22 -17.29
CA PHE A 71 -0.45 -3.57 -16.50
C PHE A 71 -0.66 -2.06 -16.33
N TRP A 72 -1.90 -1.58 -16.38
CA TRP A 72 -2.24 -0.15 -16.35
C TRP A 72 -1.56 0.60 -15.19
N ALA A 73 -1.47 -0.03 -14.01
CA ALA A 73 -0.85 0.56 -12.83
C ALA A 73 0.67 0.69 -12.98
N LEU A 74 1.33 -0.30 -13.60
CA LEU A 74 2.77 -0.27 -13.88
C LEU A 74 3.10 0.80 -14.91
N HIS A 75 2.34 0.88 -16.01
CA HIS A 75 2.54 1.92 -17.01
C HIS A 75 2.32 3.32 -16.43
N GLY A 76 1.25 3.53 -15.67
CA GLY A 76 1.01 4.81 -15.00
C GLY A 76 2.10 5.18 -13.98
N LEU A 77 2.74 4.19 -13.35
CA LEU A 77 3.89 4.40 -12.47
C LEU A 77 5.12 4.83 -13.26
N VAL A 78 5.41 4.15 -14.37
CA VAL A 78 6.56 4.48 -15.23
C VAL A 78 6.38 5.84 -15.90
N ASP A 79 5.20 6.15 -16.39
CA ASP A 79 4.90 7.48 -16.95
C ASP A 79 5.13 8.60 -15.92
N ARG A 80 4.92 8.30 -14.64
CA ARG A 80 5.08 9.27 -13.55
C ARG A 80 6.52 9.37 -13.03
N LEU A 81 7.27 8.27 -13.00
CA LEU A 81 8.61 8.23 -12.39
C LEU A 81 9.75 8.17 -13.40
N GLY A 82 9.48 7.84 -14.67
CA GLY A 82 10.51 7.68 -15.70
C GLY A 82 11.63 6.73 -15.27
N GLU A 83 12.87 7.14 -15.49
CA GLU A 83 14.06 6.36 -15.16
C GLU A 83 14.32 6.23 -13.65
N ASP A 84 13.78 7.12 -12.81
CA ASP A 84 13.95 7.02 -11.36
C ASP A 84 13.32 5.73 -10.80
N GLY A 85 12.23 5.27 -11.45
CA GLY A 85 11.49 4.08 -11.07
C GLY A 85 11.00 4.10 -9.62
N GLY A 86 10.36 3.02 -9.19
CA GLY A 86 9.93 2.89 -7.80
C GLY A 86 8.93 1.76 -7.58
N VAL A 87 8.46 1.66 -6.35
CA VAL A 87 7.38 0.75 -5.96
C VAL A 87 6.25 1.59 -5.39
N THR A 88 5.04 1.39 -5.92
CA THR A 88 3.82 1.99 -5.41
C THR A 88 2.78 0.89 -5.22
N TYR A 89 2.05 0.96 -4.12
CA TYR A 89 0.81 0.22 -3.97
C TYR A 89 -0.33 1.21 -3.66
N THR A 90 -1.51 0.88 -4.13
CA THR A 90 -2.71 1.70 -3.99
C THR A 90 -3.93 0.80 -3.83
N GLY A 91 -5.00 1.36 -3.30
CA GLY A 91 -6.25 0.64 -3.14
C GLY A 91 -7.40 1.58 -2.83
N TYR A 92 -8.58 1.14 -3.25
CA TYR A 92 -9.84 1.81 -3.01
C TYR A 92 -10.89 0.76 -2.70
N THR A 93 -11.43 0.77 -1.49
CA THR A 93 -12.43 -0.21 -1.05
C THR A 93 -13.35 0.40 -0.01
N THR A 94 -14.55 -0.16 0.16
CA THR A 94 -15.42 0.15 1.29
C THR A 94 -15.37 -1.06 2.23
N PRO A 95 -14.65 -0.98 3.37
CA PRO A 95 -14.61 -2.09 4.33
C PRO A 95 -16.02 -2.46 4.79
N PRO A 96 -16.29 -3.74 5.08
CA PRO A 96 -17.57 -4.15 5.66
C PRO A 96 -17.93 -3.33 6.90
N GLY A 97 -19.13 -2.73 6.89
CA GLY A 97 -19.63 -1.93 8.00
C GLY A 97 -19.01 -0.53 8.16
N ALA A 98 -18.18 -0.08 7.21
CA ALA A 98 -17.67 1.30 7.20
C ALA A 98 -18.70 2.28 6.61
N ASP A 99 -18.71 3.52 7.12
CA ASP A 99 -19.59 4.59 6.64
C ASP A 99 -19.20 5.14 5.25
N GLY A 100 -18.01 4.78 4.75
CA GLY A 100 -17.48 5.28 3.49
C GLY A 100 -16.25 4.54 2.98
N PRO A 101 -15.79 4.89 1.77
CA PRO A 101 -14.64 4.25 1.15
C PRO A 101 -13.33 4.67 1.84
N VAL A 102 -12.39 3.74 1.86
CA VAL A 102 -10.98 3.96 2.16
C VAL A 102 -10.22 4.03 0.84
N ALA A 103 -9.61 5.18 0.58
CA ALA A 103 -8.66 5.40 -0.50
C ALA A 103 -7.26 5.55 0.10
N TRP A 104 -6.29 4.82 -0.44
CA TRP A 104 -4.92 4.87 0.04
C TRP A 104 -3.93 4.65 -1.08
N GLN A 105 -2.82 5.38 -1.03
CA GLN A 105 -1.67 5.16 -1.91
C GLN A 105 -0.39 5.43 -1.12
N MET A 106 0.61 4.56 -1.30
CA MET A 106 1.96 4.81 -0.81
C MET A 106 2.93 4.31 -1.87
N GLY A 107 3.94 5.12 -2.17
CA GLY A 107 5.02 4.71 -3.04
C GLY A 107 6.31 5.42 -2.69
N LEU A 108 7.42 4.79 -3.08
CA LEU A 108 8.75 5.33 -2.97
C LEU A 108 9.48 5.12 -4.29
N THR A 109 10.34 6.07 -4.63
CA THR A 109 11.27 5.90 -5.75
C THR A 109 12.29 4.80 -5.43
N THR A 110 12.98 4.31 -6.45
CA THR A 110 14.08 3.34 -6.24
C THR A 110 15.12 3.86 -5.24
N ALA A 111 15.48 5.14 -5.34
CA ALA A 111 16.40 5.79 -4.40
C ALA A 111 15.84 5.80 -2.97
N GLY A 112 14.58 6.19 -2.78
CA GLY A 112 13.96 6.22 -1.45
C GLY A 112 13.81 4.84 -0.81
N LEU A 113 13.62 3.78 -1.59
CA LEU A 113 13.67 2.40 -1.09
C LEU A 113 15.08 2.01 -0.62
N GLY A 114 16.12 2.55 -1.26
CA GLY A 114 17.51 2.35 -0.86
C GLY A 114 17.86 2.93 0.51
N ASP A 115 17.08 3.90 1.00
CA ASP A 115 17.28 4.53 2.31
C ASP A 115 16.57 3.77 3.46
N ILE A 116 15.78 2.73 3.17
CA ILE A 116 15.03 1.98 4.18
C ILE A 116 15.85 0.83 4.76
N ASP A 117 15.93 0.76 6.10
CA ASP A 117 16.31 -0.47 6.78
C ASP A 117 15.13 -1.46 6.82
N PHE A 118 15.20 -2.52 6.02
CA PHE A 118 14.16 -3.56 5.99
C PHE A 118 13.96 -4.27 7.33
N ALA A 119 14.94 -4.25 8.24
CA ALA A 119 14.79 -4.83 9.57
C ALA A 119 13.69 -4.11 10.39
N GLU A 120 13.44 -2.83 10.14
CA GLU A 120 12.37 -2.07 10.81
C GLU A 120 10.97 -2.65 10.51
N ALA A 121 10.79 -3.27 9.34
CA ALA A 121 9.52 -3.90 8.98
C ALA A 121 9.29 -5.24 9.70
N ALA A 122 10.32 -5.87 10.26
CA ALA A 122 10.27 -7.24 10.76
C ALA A 122 9.21 -7.42 11.87
N GLY A 123 9.13 -6.50 12.83
CA GLY A 123 8.15 -6.59 13.91
C GLY A 123 6.71 -6.53 13.41
N SER A 124 6.43 -5.61 12.47
CA SER A 124 5.11 -5.47 11.85
C SER A 124 4.75 -6.71 11.04
N LEU A 125 5.65 -7.23 10.22
CA LEU A 125 5.39 -8.38 9.36
C LEU A 125 5.30 -9.70 10.16
N ALA A 126 6.14 -9.88 11.18
CA ALA A 126 6.10 -11.05 12.04
C ALA A 126 4.74 -11.20 12.76
N ALA A 127 4.10 -10.09 13.13
CA ALA A 127 2.76 -10.11 13.70
C ALA A 127 1.70 -10.67 12.73
N LEU A 128 1.95 -10.71 11.42
CA LEU A 128 1.06 -11.33 10.44
C LEU A 128 1.39 -12.79 10.15
N GLY A 129 2.61 -13.24 10.45
CA GLY A 129 3.08 -14.60 10.13
C GLY A 129 2.45 -15.76 10.93
N HIS A 130 1.30 -15.58 11.57
CA HIS A 130 0.61 -16.63 12.33
C HIS A 130 -0.84 -16.79 11.83
N PRO A 131 -1.27 -18.01 11.46
CA PRO A 131 -2.59 -18.25 10.85
C PRO A 131 -3.77 -17.68 11.66
N VAL A 132 -3.76 -17.92 12.98
CA VAL A 132 -4.83 -17.40 13.87
C VAL A 132 -4.88 -15.87 13.88
N ARG A 133 -3.73 -15.18 13.77
CA ARG A 133 -3.69 -13.71 13.77
C ARG A 133 -4.26 -13.14 12.47
N LEU A 134 -3.99 -13.77 11.33
CA LEU A 134 -4.61 -13.39 10.06
C LEU A 134 -6.13 -13.63 10.06
N GLN A 135 -6.58 -14.76 10.60
CA GLN A 135 -8.01 -15.04 10.71
C GLN A 135 -8.72 -14.08 11.68
N LEU A 136 -8.07 -13.69 12.77
CA LEU A 136 -8.57 -12.65 13.68
C LEU A 136 -8.67 -11.29 12.98
N LEU A 137 -7.64 -10.89 12.24
CA LEU A 137 -7.66 -9.66 11.44
C LEU A 137 -8.79 -9.68 10.41
N GLN A 138 -9.00 -10.81 9.73
CA GLN A 138 -10.10 -10.97 8.79
C GLN A 138 -11.46 -10.83 9.48
N ALA A 139 -11.70 -11.53 10.60
CA ALA A 139 -12.95 -11.42 11.35
C ALA A 139 -13.20 -9.99 11.83
N ILE A 140 -12.15 -9.26 12.22
CA ILE A 140 -12.24 -7.86 12.62
C ILE A 140 -12.52 -6.93 11.44
N TYR A 141 -11.84 -7.15 10.32
CA TYR A 141 -12.08 -6.43 9.06
C TYR A 141 -13.53 -6.64 8.56
N GLU A 142 -14.10 -7.83 8.78
CA GLU A 142 -15.48 -8.18 8.42
C GLU A 142 -16.53 -7.65 9.41
N GLY A 143 -16.11 -7.02 10.51
CA GLY A 143 -16.99 -6.28 11.43
C GLY A 143 -17.07 -6.82 12.86
N THR A 144 -16.35 -7.90 13.19
CA THR A 144 -16.26 -8.36 14.58
C THR A 144 -15.39 -7.39 15.38
N SER A 145 -15.82 -6.95 16.56
CA SER A 145 -15.06 -5.89 17.27
C SER A 145 -14.62 -6.27 18.67
N THR A 146 -15.24 -7.26 19.31
CA THR A 146 -14.93 -7.59 20.71
C THR A 146 -14.32 -8.98 20.86
N VAL A 147 -13.50 -9.17 21.91
CA VAL A 147 -12.97 -10.50 22.27
C VAL A 147 -14.10 -11.49 22.61
N ALA A 148 -15.21 -11.01 23.16
CA ALA A 148 -16.38 -11.85 23.44
C ALA A 148 -17.06 -12.36 22.17
N GLU A 149 -17.13 -11.54 21.10
CA GLU A 149 -17.63 -11.99 19.80
C GLU A 149 -16.67 -12.95 19.12
N LEU A 150 -15.37 -12.62 19.12
CA LEU A 150 -14.33 -13.49 18.56
C LEU A 150 -14.34 -14.86 19.26
N GLY A 151 -14.46 -14.89 20.59
CA GLY A 151 -14.49 -16.13 21.37
C GLY A 151 -15.70 -17.04 21.15
N ARG A 152 -16.68 -16.64 20.31
CA ARG A 152 -17.75 -17.55 19.86
C ARG A 152 -17.27 -18.55 18.81
N ASP A 153 -16.12 -18.27 18.20
CA ASP A 153 -15.52 -19.10 17.17
C ASP A 153 -14.32 -19.85 17.77
N GLU A 154 -14.46 -21.16 17.91
CA GLU A 154 -13.50 -22.03 18.59
C GLU A 154 -12.12 -22.03 17.90
N ARG A 155 -12.04 -21.65 16.61
CA ARG A 155 -10.75 -21.61 15.87
C ARG A 155 -9.75 -20.61 16.45
N PHE A 156 -10.21 -19.63 17.22
CA PHE A 156 -9.35 -18.63 17.85
C PHE A 156 -8.81 -19.04 19.22
N GLY A 157 -9.26 -20.20 19.73
CA GLY A 157 -8.84 -20.76 21.01
C GLY A 157 -9.50 -20.08 22.21
N THR A 158 -8.84 -20.16 23.36
CA THR A 158 -9.32 -19.60 24.62
C THR A 158 -9.30 -18.07 24.61
N SER A 159 -10.13 -17.44 25.45
CA SER A 159 -10.14 -15.98 25.61
C SER A 159 -8.75 -15.39 25.90
N GLY A 160 -7.92 -16.09 26.68
CA GLY A 160 -6.54 -15.68 26.96
C GLY A 160 -5.65 -15.66 25.72
N GLN A 161 -5.80 -16.65 24.83
CA GLN A 161 -5.10 -16.68 23.54
C GLN A 161 -5.56 -15.54 22.61
N ILE A 162 -6.87 -15.27 22.58
CA ILE A 162 -7.41 -14.15 21.79
C ILE A 162 -6.83 -12.82 22.27
N TYR A 163 -6.83 -12.57 23.59
CA TYR A 163 -6.21 -11.35 24.14
C TYR A 163 -4.73 -11.25 23.78
N HIS A 164 -3.98 -12.34 23.91
CA HIS A 164 -2.57 -12.38 23.53
C HIS A 164 -2.37 -12.01 22.04
N HIS A 165 -3.17 -12.58 21.14
CA HIS A 165 -3.09 -12.30 19.71
C HIS A 165 -3.48 -10.86 19.36
N VAL A 166 -4.58 -10.37 19.92
CA VAL A 166 -5.05 -9.00 19.68
C VAL A 166 -4.04 -7.98 20.19
N HIS A 167 -3.44 -8.19 21.36
CA HIS A 167 -2.39 -7.31 21.87
C HIS A 167 -1.11 -7.36 21.04
N ALA A 168 -0.72 -8.53 20.52
CA ALA A 168 0.42 -8.63 19.61
C ALA A 168 0.15 -7.86 18.30
N LEU A 169 -1.04 -8.00 17.73
CA LEU A 169 -1.46 -7.26 16.53
C LEU A 169 -1.54 -5.75 16.77
N ALA A 170 -2.07 -5.33 17.92
CA ALA A 170 -2.15 -3.93 18.29
C ALA A 170 -0.76 -3.32 18.56
N GLY A 171 0.12 -4.06 19.25
CA GLY A 171 1.52 -3.65 19.47
C GLY A 171 2.32 -3.51 18.18
N ALA A 172 1.96 -4.26 17.15
CA ALA A 172 2.51 -4.12 15.79
C ALA A 172 1.79 -3.07 14.93
N GLY A 173 0.76 -2.41 15.46
CA GLY A 173 0.01 -1.36 14.76
C GLY A 173 -0.99 -1.84 13.71
N TRP A 174 -1.36 -3.13 13.71
CA TRP A 174 -2.39 -3.69 12.81
C TRP A 174 -3.81 -3.52 13.34
N LEU A 175 -3.95 -3.36 14.65
CA LEU A 175 -5.22 -3.12 15.32
C LEU A 175 -5.11 -1.88 16.21
N GLU A 176 -6.23 -1.19 16.38
CA GLU A 176 -6.37 -0.14 17.38
C GLU A 176 -7.63 -0.36 18.24
N ASN A 177 -7.59 0.15 19.46
CA ASN A 177 -8.73 0.13 20.37
C ASN A 177 -9.62 1.36 20.10
N ALA A 178 -10.57 1.24 19.16
CA ALA A 178 -11.42 2.34 18.74
C ALA A 178 -12.25 2.93 19.89
N ARG A 179 -12.70 2.05 20.78
CA ARG A 179 -13.35 2.34 22.06
C ARG A 179 -13.05 1.16 23.00
N ARG A 180 -13.10 1.37 24.31
CA ARG A 180 -12.70 0.36 25.31
C ARG A 180 -13.23 -1.04 24.97
N GLY A 181 -12.33 -1.96 24.64
CA GLY A 181 -12.64 -3.37 24.34
C GLY A 181 -13.14 -3.66 22.92
N HIS A 182 -13.22 -2.64 22.06
CA HIS A 182 -13.54 -2.77 20.65
C HIS A 182 -12.31 -2.50 19.79
N TRP A 183 -11.98 -3.49 18.97
CA TRP A 183 -10.83 -3.50 18.10
C TRP A 183 -11.29 -3.26 16.66
N ARG A 184 -10.47 -2.52 15.91
CA ARG A 184 -10.64 -2.35 14.47
C ARG A 184 -9.29 -2.30 13.79
N VAL A 185 -9.28 -2.57 12.49
CA VAL A 185 -8.14 -2.25 11.62
C VAL A 185 -8.15 -0.72 11.38
N PRO A 186 -7.06 0.00 11.68
CA PRO A 186 -6.97 1.43 11.38
C PRO A 186 -7.17 1.68 9.88
N ALA A 187 -7.79 2.81 9.51
CA ALA A 187 -8.04 3.14 8.10
C ALA A 187 -6.74 3.15 7.26
N SER A 188 -5.63 3.65 7.84
CA SER A 188 -4.30 3.64 7.22
C SER A 188 -3.67 2.25 7.04
N ARG A 189 -4.27 1.21 7.64
CA ARG A 189 -3.80 -0.18 7.56
C ARG A 189 -4.68 -1.09 6.73
N VAL A 190 -5.89 -0.65 6.35
CA VAL A 190 -6.82 -1.43 5.54
C VAL A 190 -6.19 -1.85 4.21
N ILE A 191 -5.76 -0.89 3.39
CA ILE A 191 -5.17 -1.19 2.09
C ILE A 191 -3.83 -1.95 2.25
N PRO A 192 -2.88 -1.54 3.12
CA PRO A 192 -1.67 -2.32 3.37
C PRO A 192 -1.95 -3.78 3.77
N LEU A 193 -2.93 -4.04 4.63
CA LEU A 193 -3.31 -5.39 5.04
C LEU A 193 -3.80 -6.21 3.83
N LEU A 194 -4.73 -5.66 3.04
CA LEU A 194 -5.27 -6.34 1.87
C LEU A 194 -4.18 -6.57 0.80
N THR A 195 -3.26 -5.63 0.62
CA THR A 195 -2.10 -5.79 -0.27
C THR A 195 -1.20 -6.95 0.17
N LEU A 196 -0.91 -7.06 1.48
CA LEU A 196 -0.09 -8.17 1.98
C LEU A 196 -0.78 -9.53 1.86
N VAL A 197 -2.09 -9.59 2.08
CA VAL A 197 -2.88 -10.81 1.84
C VAL A 197 -2.87 -11.17 0.36
N LEU A 198 -3.04 -10.20 -0.54
CA LEU A 198 -2.96 -10.41 -1.99
C LEU A 198 -1.60 -11.02 -2.39
N ILE A 199 -0.49 -10.43 -1.94
CA ILE A 199 0.87 -10.95 -2.17
C ILE A 199 1.06 -12.37 -1.63
N GLY A 200 0.43 -12.70 -0.49
CA GLY A 200 0.52 -14.02 0.12
C GLY A 200 -0.38 -15.09 -0.51
N THR A 201 -1.27 -14.71 -1.43
CA THR A 201 -2.30 -15.60 -2.00
C THR A 201 -2.19 -15.78 -3.52
N HIS A 202 -1.61 -14.81 -4.22
CA HIS A 202 -1.46 -14.78 -5.67
C HIS A 202 -0.01 -14.43 -6.03
#